data_AF-A9A813-F1
#
_entry.id   AF-A9A813-F1
#
_cell.length_a   1.000
_cell.length_b   1.000
_cell.length_c   1.000
_cell.angle_alpha   90.00
_cell.angle_beta   90.00
_cell.angle_gamma   90.00
#
_symmetry.space_group_name_H-M   'P 1'
#
loop_
_entity.id
_entity.type
_entity.pdbx_description
1 polymer ?
#
loop_
_entity_poly.entity_id
_entity_poly.type
_entity_poly.pdbx_seq_one_letter_code
_entity_poly.pdbx_strand_id
1 'polypeptide(L)'
;MALRCPIVSVLGHVDHGKTSLLDKIRSTRVTQREAGGITQHIGASEIPINTIKKVSKDLLGLFKADLTIPGLLVIDTPGHEAFTSLRKRGGALADIAILVVDMNEGFKPQTIEAINILKQCKTPFIVAANKLDRVPGWNSKEGPFILNFNEKNQHPNAMTEFEIRLYENVIKHLNELGFDADLFSRVKDTTKTINVVPVSAMTGEGIPDLLVIISGLAQKFLEQKLALNVEGYAKGTVLELKEEKGLGKTIDAIIYDGIAKTGDFLVVGNPQGVLVSKIKALLKPKELDEMRDPKDKFKPSKQISAATGVKISAPDLDNVIAGSPLRIVPKDQIENAKAEVLQEVEEFTILTDDEGIIIKADTMGSLEALANELRKVKAKIKKAEVGDISKKDVIEASSYASTNPLNGLIISFNTKVLSDAKAEIEKSDVKLLEGRIIYKLVEEYEEWVKEMEELMKSDEINRLTKPAMIKILPNCIFRQKEPAVCGVEVLYGTLKIGSPLMSEDGKKLGYVKEIRDNQQENIKEAKVGMQVPVSIDGNIVLGRNAKENDILYVEVPEPEARKLHHEFRDELRGDEKEALSRYMELKQKIENNIFWGM
;
A
#
# COMPACT_ATOMS: atom_id res chain seq x y z
N MET A 1 11.08 38.00 -4.80
CA MET A 1 11.02 36.63 -4.25
C MET A 1 11.92 35.77 -5.13
N ALA A 2 12.94 35.13 -4.58
CA ALA A 2 13.76 34.20 -5.36
C ALA A 2 13.01 32.88 -5.49
N LEU A 3 13.05 32.27 -6.68
CA LEU A 3 12.50 30.95 -6.93
C LEU A 3 13.62 29.92 -6.99
N ARG A 4 13.42 28.74 -6.41
CA ARG A 4 14.29 27.58 -6.60
C ARG A 4 13.88 26.78 -7.83
N CYS A 5 14.75 25.88 -8.28
CA CYS A 5 14.37 24.89 -9.29
C CYS A 5 13.22 24.01 -8.74
N PRO A 6 12.20 23.72 -9.55
CA PRO A 6 11.29 22.61 -9.30
C PRO A 6 12.05 21.29 -9.25
N ILE A 7 11.72 20.48 -8.27
CA ILE A 7 12.22 19.13 -8.10
C ILE A 7 11.30 18.20 -8.90
N VAL A 8 11.85 17.63 -9.97
CA VAL A 8 11.15 16.75 -10.89
C VAL A 8 11.58 15.32 -10.61
N SER A 9 10.64 14.42 -10.31
CA SER A 9 10.96 12.99 -10.26
C SER A 9 10.62 12.30 -11.57
N VAL A 10 11.44 11.35 -11.99
CA VAL A 10 11.14 10.50 -13.16
C VAL A 10 10.78 9.09 -12.70
N LEU A 11 9.56 8.66 -13.01
CA LEU A 11 9.02 7.35 -12.67
C LEU A 11 8.67 6.57 -13.94
N GLY A 12 8.43 5.27 -13.81
CA GLY A 12 8.09 4.39 -14.93
C GLY A 12 8.67 2.99 -14.76
N HIS A 13 8.18 2.05 -15.57
CA HIS A 13 8.66 0.67 -15.54
C HIS A 13 10.13 0.55 -15.94
N VAL A 14 10.76 -0.57 -15.56
CA VAL A 14 12.05 -1.01 -16.12
C VAL A 14 11.94 -1.04 -17.65
N ASP A 15 13.01 -0.63 -18.33
CA ASP A 15 13.13 -0.58 -19.79
C ASP A 15 12.16 0.34 -20.55
N HIS A 16 11.29 1.09 -19.87
CA HIS A 16 10.51 2.17 -20.50
C HIS A 16 11.37 3.40 -20.84
N GLY A 17 12.63 3.43 -20.41
CA GLY A 17 13.63 4.41 -20.85
C GLY A 17 13.73 5.67 -20.00
N LYS A 18 13.47 5.59 -18.69
CA LYS A 18 13.69 6.71 -17.72
C LYS A 18 15.10 7.28 -17.81
N THR A 19 16.10 6.44 -17.61
CA THR A 19 17.53 6.80 -17.61
C THR A 19 17.97 7.28 -19.00
N SER A 20 17.49 6.64 -20.08
CA SER A 20 17.77 7.05 -21.45
C SER A 20 17.20 8.44 -21.77
N LEU A 21 16.01 8.74 -21.27
CA LEU A 21 15.38 10.05 -21.43
C LEU A 21 16.21 11.13 -20.74
N LEU A 22 16.66 10.88 -19.51
CA LEU A 22 17.53 11.78 -18.76
C LEU A 22 18.90 11.96 -19.41
N ASP A 23 19.50 10.87 -19.88
CA ASP A 23 20.75 10.90 -20.63
C ASP A 23 20.65 11.79 -21.87
N LYS A 24 19.56 11.66 -22.63
CA LYS A 24 19.35 12.47 -23.82
C LYS A 24 19.16 13.95 -23.47
N ILE A 25 18.44 14.26 -22.39
CA ILE A 25 18.30 15.64 -21.89
C ILE A 25 19.65 16.22 -21.46
N ARG A 26 20.50 15.44 -20.79
CA ARG A 26 21.84 15.84 -20.35
C ARG A 26 22.88 15.89 -21.47
N SER A 27 22.57 15.30 -22.63
CA SER A 27 23.56 14.97 -23.67
C SER A 27 24.70 14.07 -23.16
N THR A 28 24.39 13.18 -22.20
CA THR A 28 25.33 12.21 -21.59
C THR A 28 24.95 10.77 -21.97
N ARG A 29 25.79 9.79 -21.60
CA ARG A 29 25.50 8.34 -21.74
C ARG A 29 25.82 7.59 -20.45
N VAL A 30 25.02 7.80 -19.41
CA VAL A 30 25.13 7.11 -18.12
C VAL A 30 24.67 5.66 -18.23
N THR A 31 23.59 5.39 -18.98
CA THR A 31 23.01 4.05 -19.22
C THR A 31 24.00 2.99 -19.67
N GLN A 32 24.96 3.34 -20.54
CA GLN A 32 25.97 2.39 -21.03
C GLN A 32 26.99 1.95 -19.97
N ARG A 33 26.99 2.61 -18.80
CA ARG A 33 27.99 2.40 -17.74
C ARG A 33 27.45 1.62 -16.54
N GLU A 34 26.13 1.48 -16.42
CA GLU A 34 25.51 0.71 -15.34
C GLU A 34 25.49 -0.79 -15.69
N ALA A 35 25.65 -1.64 -14.68
CA ALA A 35 25.65 -3.09 -14.86
C ALA A 35 24.31 -3.53 -15.48
N GLY A 36 24.36 -4.10 -16.69
CA GLY A 36 23.17 -4.52 -17.44
C GLY A 36 22.32 -3.37 -18.00
N GLY A 37 22.77 -2.11 -17.91
CA GLY A 37 21.99 -0.94 -18.34
C GLY A 37 20.85 -0.54 -17.41
N ILE A 38 20.85 -1.04 -16.17
CA ILE A 38 19.78 -0.84 -15.18
C ILE A 38 20.25 0.13 -14.09
N THR A 39 19.40 1.12 -13.75
CA THR A 39 19.65 2.09 -12.69
C THR A 39 19.55 1.48 -11.30
N GLN A 40 20.63 1.64 -10.52
CA GLN A 40 20.80 1.06 -9.17
C GLN A 40 20.90 2.10 -8.05
N HIS A 41 21.22 3.36 -8.34
CA HIS A 41 21.37 4.42 -7.34
C HIS A 41 20.52 5.63 -7.68
N ILE A 42 20.06 6.35 -6.65
CA ILE A 42 19.40 7.63 -6.84
C ILE A 42 20.44 8.65 -7.32
N GLY A 43 20.10 9.39 -8.37
CA GLY A 43 20.91 10.52 -8.79
C GLY A 43 20.06 11.76 -9.06
N ALA A 44 20.71 12.91 -8.95
CA ALA A 44 20.10 14.20 -9.17
C ALA A 44 20.91 14.98 -10.21
N SER A 45 20.22 15.60 -11.15
CA SER A 45 20.82 16.39 -12.22
C SER A 45 20.10 17.74 -12.35
N GLU A 46 20.87 18.82 -12.37
CA GLU A 46 20.35 20.15 -12.61
C GLU A 46 20.35 20.46 -14.11
N ILE A 47 19.19 20.88 -14.63
CA ILE A 47 19.01 21.36 -15.99
C ILE A 47 18.79 22.88 -15.92
N PRO A 48 19.80 23.70 -16.24
CA PRO A 48 19.66 25.15 -16.20
C PRO A 48 18.59 25.67 -17.16
N ILE A 49 17.91 26.75 -16.80
CA ILE A 49 16.87 27.34 -17.66
C ILE A 49 17.39 27.74 -19.03
N ASN A 50 18.66 28.17 -19.13
CA ASN A 50 19.28 28.52 -20.41
C ASN A 50 19.36 27.32 -21.36
N THR A 51 19.60 26.12 -20.82
CA THR A 51 19.60 24.88 -21.60
C THR A 51 18.20 24.58 -22.11
N ILE A 52 17.17 24.72 -21.25
CA ILE A 52 15.76 24.53 -21.64
C ILE A 52 15.37 25.54 -22.74
N LYS A 53 15.68 26.82 -22.55
CA LYS A 53 15.41 27.88 -23.54
C LYS A 53 16.11 27.64 -24.87
N LYS A 54 17.33 27.10 -24.84
CA LYS A 54 18.10 26.76 -26.05
C LYS A 54 17.47 25.59 -26.81
N VAL A 55 17.14 24.50 -26.11
CA VAL A 55 16.56 23.28 -26.69
C VAL A 55 15.14 23.53 -27.21
N SER A 56 14.39 24.43 -26.57
CA SER A 56 12.99 24.68 -26.88
C SER A 56 12.74 26.03 -27.57
N LYS A 57 13.77 26.60 -28.23
CA LYS A 57 13.70 27.93 -28.86
C LYS A 57 12.51 28.09 -29.81
N ASP A 58 12.26 27.08 -30.64
CA ASP A 58 11.18 27.10 -31.63
C ASP A 58 9.80 27.08 -30.98
N LEU A 59 9.66 26.40 -29.83
CA LEU A 59 8.41 26.27 -29.09
C LEU A 59 8.07 27.51 -28.26
N LEU A 60 9.07 28.13 -27.61
CA LEU A 60 8.85 29.29 -26.76
C LEU A 60 8.26 30.47 -27.56
N GLY A 61 8.70 30.64 -28.81
CA GLY A 61 8.12 31.61 -29.73
C GLY A 61 6.66 31.29 -30.09
N LEU A 62 6.37 30.02 -30.34
CA LEU A 62 5.03 29.51 -30.67
C LEU A 62 4.03 29.71 -29.52
N PHE A 63 4.42 29.40 -28.30
CA PHE A 63 3.55 29.50 -27.11
C PHE A 63 3.59 30.88 -26.44
N LYS A 64 4.47 31.79 -26.86
CA LYS A 64 4.76 33.06 -26.17
C LYS A 64 5.02 32.86 -24.66
N ALA A 65 5.64 31.74 -24.30
CA ALA A 65 5.87 31.36 -22.92
C ALA A 65 7.15 32.03 -22.42
N ASP A 66 7.05 32.81 -21.34
CA ASP A 66 8.21 33.33 -20.63
C ASP A 66 8.47 32.49 -19.37
N LEU A 67 9.54 31.70 -19.42
CA LEU A 67 9.96 30.87 -18.29
C LEU A 67 10.87 31.69 -17.35
N THR A 68 10.41 31.87 -16.12
CA THR A 68 11.05 32.64 -15.04
C THR A 68 11.73 31.76 -13.99
N ILE A 69 11.42 30.46 -13.96
CA ILE A 69 12.10 29.48 -13.08
C ILE A 69 13.60 29.36 -13.43
N PRO A 70 14.49 29.08 -12.45
CA PRO A 70 15.94 29.01 -12.68
C PRO A 70 16.41 27.78 -13.47
N GLY A 71 15.58 26.73 -13.54
CA GLY A 71 15.90 25.46 -14.16
C GLY A 71 15.02 24.36 -13.60
N LEU A 72 15.43 23.10 -13.75
CA LEU A 72 14.80 21.92 -13.17
C LEU A 72 15.86 21.10 -12.41
N LEU A 73 15.53 20.59 -11.22
CA LEU A 73 16.32 19.55 -10.54
C LEU A 73 15.64 18.22 -10.78
N VAL A 74 16.22 17.37 -11.62
CA VAL A 74 15.63 16.08 -11.96
C VAL A 74 16.24 14.98 -11.12
N ILE A 75 15.41 14.21 -10.45
CA ILE A 75 15.78 13.03 -9.68
C ILE A 75 15.51 11.80 -10.53
N ASP A 76 16.55 11.01 -10.76
CA ASP A 76 16.43 9.66 -11.28
C ASP A 76 16.41 8.68 -10.12
N THR A 77 15.28 8.01 -9.94
CA THR A 77 15.08 7.03 -8.87
C THR A 77 15.14 5.62 -9.45
N PRO A 78 15.94 4.69 -8.88
CA PRO A 78 15.83 3.28 -9.20
C PRO A 78 14.47 2.75 -8.72
N GLY A 79 13.66 2.28 -9.67
CA GLY A 79 12.29 1.85 -9.39
C GLY A 79 11.44 2.98 -8.78
N HIS A 80 10.49 2.60 -7.94
CA HIS A 80 9.56 3.51 -7.25
C HIS A 80 9.81 3.56 -5.72
N GLU A 81 10.59 2.63 -5.16
CA GLU A 81 10.94 2.56 -3.72
C GLU A 81 11.64 3.86 -3.24
N ALA A 82 12.49 4.42 -4.10
CA ALA A 82 13.15 5.70 -3.85
C ALA A 82 12.18 6.89 -3.85
N PHE A 83 11.00 6.81 -4.47
CA PHE A 83 10.02 7.89 -4.41
C PHE A 83 9.24 7.89 -3.07
N THR A 84 8.95 6.72 -2.52
CA THR A 84 8.29 6.57 -1.20
C THR A 84 9.15 7.08 -0.05
N SER A 85 10.46 6.86 -0.13
CA SER A 85 11.43 7.40 0.84
C SER A 85 11.60 8.92 0.74
N LEU A 86 11.25 9.51 -0.41
CA LEU A 86 11.35 10.94 -0.70
C LEU A 86 10.13 11.75 -0.22
N ARG A 87 9.55 11.45 0.94
CA ARG A 87 8.47 12.27 1.51
C ARG A 87 9.01 13.38 2.40
N LYS A 88 8.37 14.54 2.29
CA LYS A 88 8.41 15.61 3.29
C LYS A 88 7.05 15.60 4.01
N ARG A 89 6.98 16.18 5.20
CA ARG A 89 5.72 16.35 5.93
C ARG A 89 4.56 16.75 5.02
N GLY A 90 3.56 15.87 4.89
CA GLY A 90 2.32 16.11 4.13
C GLY A 90 2.43 16.05 2.60
N GLY A 91 3.50 15.52 2.00
CA GLY A 91 3.59 15.34 0.55
C GLY A 91 4.91 14.74 0.01
N ALA A 92 5.02 14.61 -1.31
CA ALA A 92 6.30 14.27 -1.93
C ALA A 92 7.31 15.42 -1.84
N LEU A 93 8.61 15.10 -1.75
CA LEU A 93 9.72 16.03 -2.00
C LEU A 93 9.66 16.58 -3.43
N ALA A 94 9.24 15.74 -4.38
CA ALA A 94 9.06 16.15 -5.76
C ALA A 94 7.89 17.11 -5.90
N ASP A 95 8.15 18.26 -6.53
CA ASP A 95 7.14 19.27 -6.84
C ASP A 95 6.24 18.78 -7.98
N ILE A 96 6.81 18.04 -8.93
CA ILE A 96 6.15 17.49 -10.11
C ILE A 96 6.86 16.20 -10.55
N ALA A 97 6.16 15.35 -11.31
CA ALA A 97 6.74 14.11 -11.82
C ALA A 97 6.57 13.92 -13.33
N ILE A 98 7.46 13.13 -13.93
CA ILE A 98 7.37 12.60 -15.28
C ILE A 98 7.16 11.10 -15.15
N LEU A 99 6.00 10.61 -15.61
CA LEU A 99 5.75 9.18 -15.75
C LEU A 99 6.14 8.73 -17.16
N VAL A 100 7.21 7.95 -17.27
CA VAL A 100 7.70 7.42 -18.55
C VAL A 100 7.00 6.11 -18.87
N VAL A 101 6.31 6.07 -20.00
CA VAL A 101 5.58 4.91 -20.50
C VAL A 101 6.09 4.59 -21.90
N ASP A 102 6.48 3.33 -22.15
CA ASP A 102 6.71 2.89 -23.52
C ASP A 102 5.38 2.83 -24.25
N MET A 103 5.21 3.67 -25.27
CA MET A 103 3.95 3.75 -25.99
C MET A 103 3.63 2.52 -26.84
N ASN A 104 4.61 1.62 -27.06
CA ASN A 104 4.43 0.38 -27.80
C ASN A 104 4.04 -0.78 -26.90
N GLU A 105 4.35 -0.71 -25.60
CA GLU A 105 4.05 -1.76 -24.63
C GLU A 105 2.90 -1.41 -23.68
N GLY A 106 2.65 -0.12 -23.48
CA GLY A 106 1.61 0.39 -22.58
C GLY A 106 1.96 0.25 -21.11
N PHE A 107 0.94 0.06 -20.28
CA PHE A 107 1.10 0.06 -18.83
C PHE A 107 1.60 -1.30 -18.35
N LYS A 108 2.56 -1.25 -17.41
CA LYS A 108 3.15 -2.41 -16.74
C LYS A 108 2.93 -2.28 -15.23
N PRO A 109 3.12 -3.35 -14.44
CA PRO A 109 2.86 -3.32 -12.99
C PRO A 109 3.51 -2.14 -12.26
N GLN A 110 4.77 -1.83 -12.57
CA GLN A 110 5.51 -0.70 -11.97
C GLN A 110 4.99 0.67 -12.41
N THR A 111 4.40 0.78 -13.60
CA THR A 111 3.73 2.00 -14.05
C THR A 111 2.49 2.25 -13.21
N ILE A 112 1.68 1.21 -12.98
CA ILE A 112 0.49 1.28 -12.12
C ILE A 112 0.89 1.64 -10.69
N GLU A 113 1.94 1.01 -10.17
CA GLU A 113 2.51 1.32 -8.87
C GLU A 113 2.95 2.79 -8.76
N ALA A 114 3.69 3.29 -9.76
CA ALA A 114 4.11 4.69 -9.81
C ALA A 114 2.92 5.65 -9.80
N ILE A 115 1.85 5.36 -10.55
CA ILE A 115 0.63 6.18 -10.56
C ILE A 115 -0.05 6.18 -9.19
N ASN A 116 -0.15 5.03 -8.54
CA ASN A 116 -0.73 4.91 -7.22
C ASN A 116 0.05 5.72 -6.19
N ILE A 117 1.39 5.69 -6.26
CA ILE A 117 2.26 6.52 -5.43
C ILE A 117 2.05 8.02 -5.72
N LEU A 118 1.94 8.42 -6.99
CA LEU A 118 1.67 9.82 -7.37
C LEU A 118 0.30 10.31 -6.86
N LYS A 119 -0.73 9.46 -6.94
CA LYS A 119 -2.06 9.72 -6.34
C LYS A 119 -1.95 9.91 -4.84
N GLN A 120 -1.26 9.00 -4.16
CA GLN A 120 -1.09 9.03 -2.71
C GLN A 120 -0.38 10.31 -2.25
N CYS A 121 0.70 10.70 -2.94
CA CYS A 121 1.46 11.89 -2.63
C CYS A 121 0.83 13.19 -3.14
N LYS A 122 -0.28 13.11 -3.89
CA LYS A 122 -0.91 14.24 -4.59
C LYS A 122 0.11 15.03 -5.42
N THR A 123 1.04 14.32 -6.04
CA THR A 123 2.09 14.92 -6.86
C THR A 123 1.56 15.13 -8.27
N PRO A 124 1.51 16.37 -8.79
CA PRO A 124 1.14 16.59 -10.17
C PRO A 124 2.14 15.90 -11.09
N PHE A 125 1.68 15.36 -12.21
CA PHE A 125 2.55 14.68 -13.15
C PHE A 125 2.11 14.84 -14.60
N ILE A 126 3.07 14.59 -15.49
CA ILE A 126 2.84 14.46 -16.94
C ILE A 126 3.32 13.09 -17.39
N VAL A 127 2.83 12.63 -18.53
CA VAL A 127 3.23 11.35 -19.10
C VAL A 127 4.16 11.58 -20.29
N ALA A 128 5.36 11.02 -20.24
CA ALA A 128 6.25 10.93 -21.38
C ALA A 128 6.02 9.59 -22.09
N ALA A 129 5.29 9.63 -23.20
CA ALA A 129 5.04 8.47 -24.06
C ALA A 129 6.28 8.20 -24.92
N ASN A 130 7.20 7.40 -24.37
CA ASN A 130 8.53 7.16 -24.91
C ASN A 130 8.52 6.09 -26.01
N LYS A 131 9.65 6.00 -26.72
CA LYS A 131 9.92 5.08 -27.85
C LYS A 131 9.02 5.34 -29.05
N LEU A 132 8.72 6.61 -29.31
CA LEU A 132 8.04 7.07 -30.52
C LEU A 132 8.73 6.60 -31.80
N ASP A 133 10.06 6.49 -31.77
CA ASP A 133 10.88 5.99 -32.87
C ASP A 133 10.61 4.54 -33.27
N ARG A 134 9.90 3.77 -32.43
CA ARG A 134 9.55 2.38 -32.70
C ARG A 134 8.14 2.20 -33.24
N VAL A 135 7.36 3.28 -33.38
CA VAL A 135 6.05 3.21 -34.03
C VAL A 135 6.26 2.79 -35.50
N PRO A 136 5.55 1.76 -36.00
CA PRO A 136 5.71 1.29 -37.37
C PRO A 136 5.55 2.39 -38.41
N GLY A 137 6.56 2.54 -39.26
CA GLY A 137 6.59 3.55 -40.32
C GLY A 137 6.88 4.98 -39.84
N TRP A 138 7.13 5.19 -38.54
CA TRP A 138 7.44 6.52 -38.02
C TRP A 138 8.82 6.99 -38.47
N ASN A 139 8.87 8.19 -39.01
CA ASN A 139 10.11 8.83 -39.45
C ASN A 139 10.59 9.82 -38.40
N SER A 140 11.35 9.33 -37.42
CA SER A 140 11.77 10.17 -36.30
C SER A 140 12.71 11.30 -36.72
N LYS A 141 12.47 12.50 -36.20
CA LYS A 141 13.33 13.67 -36.40
C LYS A 141 13.62 14.35 -35.06
N GLU A 142 14.89 14.65 -34.79
CA GLU A 142 15.25 15.40 -33.60
C GLU A 142 14.58 16.79 -33.61
N GLY A 143 14.09 17.23 -32.45
CA GLY A 143 13.37 18.49 -32.30
C GLY A 143 11.96 18.32 -31.73
N PRO A 144 11.12 19.37 -31.80
CA PRO A 144 9.81 19.34 -31.20
C PRO A 144 8.83 18.40 -31.92
N PHE A 145 8.14 17.54 -31.16
CA PHE A 145 7.11 16.64 -31.68
C PHE A 145 6.02 17.41 -32.42
N ILE A 146 5.55 18.54 -31.86
CA ILE A 146 4.44 19.31 -32.46
C ILE A 146 4.78 19.83 -33.86
N LEU A 147 6.07 20.05 -34.15
CA LEU A 147 6.54 20.48 -35.47
C LEU A 147 6.75 19.31 -36.42
N ASN A 148 6.99 18.12 -35.90
CA ASN A 148 7.18 16.90 -36.67
C ASN A 148 5.87 16.17 -36.99
N PHE A 149 4.83 16.33 -36.17
CA PHE A 149 3.55 15.66 -36.34
C PHE A 149 2.69 16.32 -37.43
N ASN A 150 3.04 16.08 -38.70
CA ASN A 150 2.27 16.53 -39.86
C ASN A 150 2.54 15.65 -41.10
N GLU A 151 1.65 15.74 -42.10
CA GLU A 151 1.68 14.93 -43.32
C GLU A 151 2.92 15.17 -44.22
N LYS A 152 3.67 16.27 -44.03
CA LYS A 152 4.92 16.48 -44.77
C LYS A 152 6.07 15.65 -44.20
N ASN A 153 6.01 15.34 -42.91
CA ASN A 153 7.08 14.67 -42.18
C ASN A 153 6.77 13.19 -41.94
N GLN A 154 5.49 12.84 -41.81
CA GLN A 154 5.03 11.49 -41.49
C GLN A 154 4.07 10.96 -42.55
N HIS A 155 4.18 9.66 -42.83
CA HIS A 155 3.22 8.98 -43.69
C HIS A 155 1.86 8.85 -42.96
N PRO A 156 0.70 9.02 -43.63
CA PRO A 156 -0.62 8.92 -42.99
C PRO A 156 -0.83 7.65 -42.16
N ASN A 157 -0.41 6.49 -42.68
CA ASN A 157 -0.49 5.23 -41.93
C ASN A 157 0.30 5.27 -40.62
N ALA A 158 1.50 5.88 -40.60
CA ALA A 158 2.30 6.00 -39.38
C ALA A 158 1.63 6.93 -38.36
N MET A 159 0.96 8.00 -38.83
CA MET A 159 0.17 8.89 -37.97
C MET A 159 -1.03 8.16 -37.36
N THR A 160 -1.79 7.40 -38.15
CA THR A 160 -2.89 6.57 -37.65
C THR A 160 -2.41 5.56 -36.62
N GLU A 161 -1.31 4.90 -36.91
CA GLU A 161 -0.71 3.87 -36.07
C GLU A 161 -0.13 4.44 -34.75
N PHE A 162 0.33 5.70 -34.77
CA PHE A 162 0.65 6.49 -33.58
C PHE A 162 -0.60 6.80 -32.74
N GLU A 163 -1.68 7.30 -33.35
CA GLU A 163 -2.92 7.64 -32.63
C GLU A 163 -3.53 6.41 -31.94
N ILE A 164 -3.55 5.27 -32.63
CA ILE A 164 -4.04 4.00 -32.07
C ILE A 164 -3.24 3.64 -30.82
N ARG A 165 -1.90 3.62 -30.89
CA ARG A 165 -1.06 3.30 -29.72
C ARG A 165 -1.19 4.32 -28.60
N LEU A 166 -1.22 5.61 -28.93
CA LEU A 166 -1.39 6.65 -27.92
C LEU A 166 -2.69 6.43 -27.14
N TYR A 167 -3.77 6.13 -27.84
CA TYR A 167 -5.06 5.86 -27.22
C TYR A 167 -5.08 4.55 -26.44
N GLU A 168 -4.79 3.42 -27.10
CA GLU A 168 -4.94 2.07 -26.53
C GLU A 168 -3.93 1.80 -25.41
N ASN A 169 -2.67 2.21 -25.59
CA ASN A 169 -1.59 1.85 -24.67
C ASN A 169 -1.37 2.87 -23.56
N VAL A 170 -1.88 4.10 -23.70
CA VAL A 170 -1.62 5.17 -22.72
C VAL A 170 -2.91 5.81 -22.20
N ILE A 171 -3.70 6.47 -23.06
CA ILE A 171 -4.87 7.26 -22.63
C ILE A 171 -5.94 6.36 -21.99
N LYS A 172 -6.27 5.24 -22.63
CA LYS A 172 -7.28 4.30 -22.12
C LYS A 172 -6.95 3.83 -20.70
N HIS A 173 -5.70 3.46 -20.45
CA HIS A 173 -5.25 2.98 -19.15
C HIS A 173 -5.26 4.09 -18.07
N LEU A 174 -4.96 5.35 -18.44
CA LEU A 174 -5.12 6.48 -17.52
C LEU A 174 -6.59 6.70 -17.14
N ASN A 175 -7.49 6.61 -18.11
CA ASN A 175 -8.93 6.73 -17.88
C ASN A 175 -9.44 5.61 -16.96
N GLU A 176 -9.00 4.36 -17.16
CA GLU A 176 -9.33 3.22 -16.28
C GLU A 176 -8.84 3.45 -14.82
N LEU A 177 -7.74 4.18 -14.64
CA LEU A 177 -7.21 4.57 -13.32
C LEU A 177 -7.84 5.87 -12.78
N GLY A 178 -8.85 6.42 -13.46
CA GLY A 178 -9.62 7.59 -13.04
C GLY A 178 -8.98 8.93 -13.37
N PHE A 179 -8.10 8.99 -14.38
CA PHE A 179 -7.50 10.23 -14.87
C PHE A 179 -7.92 10.53 -16.30
N ASP A 180 -8.43 11.74 -16.54
CA ASP A 180 -8.56 12.24 -17.90
C ASP A 180 -7.17 12.55 -18.46
N ALA A 181 -6.88 12.06 -19.66
CA ALA A 181 -5.60 12.31 -20.34
C ALA A 181 -5.80 12.51 -21.84
N ASP A 182 -4.94 13.34 -22.45
CA ASP A 182 -4.92 13.54 -23.89
C ASP A 182 -3.52 13.98 -24.35
N LEU A 183 -3.29 13.97 -25.66
CA LEU A 183 -2.11 14.55 -26.28
C LEU A 183 -1.95 15.99 -25.82
N PHE A 184 -0.76 16.37 -25.36
CA PHE A 184 -0.50 17.70 -24.77
C PHE A 184 -0.96 18.89 -25.64
N SER A 185 -0.94 18.75 -26.97
CA SER A 185 -1.39 19.79 -27.90
C SER A 185 -2.93 19.95 -27.97
N ARG A 186 -3.69 18.96 -27.48
CA ARG A 186 -5.16 18.94 -27.43
C ARG A 186 -5.71 19.39 -26.07
N VAL A 187 -4.87 19.35 -25.02
CA VAL A 187 -5.26 19.70 -23.66
C VAL A 187 -5.58 21.20 -23.54
N LYS A 188 -6.81 21.51 -23.13
CA LYS A 188 -7.27 22.90 -22.88
C LYS A 188 -7.14 23.30 -21.41
N ASP A 189 -7.44 22.37 -20.50
CA ASP A 189 -7.42 22.59 -19.05
C ASP A 189 -6.49 21.57 -18.38
N THR A 190 -5.28 22.03 -18.07
CA THR A 190 -4.23 21.21 -17.45
C THR A 190 -4.47 20.91 -15.97
N THR A 191 -5.53 21.47 -15.36
CA THR A 191 -5.93 21.14 -13.98
C THR A 191 -6.78 19.87 -13.90
N LYS A 192 -7.37 19.46 -15.03
CA LYS A 192 -8.26 18.28 -15.13
C LYS A 192 -7.65 17.18 -15.98
N THR A 193 -6.98 17.55 -17.07
CA THR A 193 -6.47 16.60 -18.05
C THR A 193 -4.95 16.51 -17.98
N ILE A 194 -4.45 15.28 -17.84
CA ILE A 194 -3.02 14.96 -17.87
C ILE A 194 -2.48 15.15 -19.29
N ASN A 195 -1.33 15.80 -19.37
CA ASN A 195 -0.61 15.98 -20.64
C ASN A 195 0.19 14.73 -20.96
N VAL A 196 -0.13 14.09 -22.09
CA VAL A 196 0.69 13.03 -22.67
C VAL A 196 1.58 13.64 -23.75
N VAL A 197 2.89 13.58 -23.53
CA VAL A 197 3.92 14.11 -24.42
C VAL A 197 4.66 12.95 -25.09
N PRO A 198 4.48 12.73 -26.40
CA PRO A 198 5.25 11.76 -27.16
C PRO A 198 6.71 12.16 -27.22
N VAL A 199 7.60 11.21 -26.92
CA VAL A 199 9.04 11.44 -26.95
C VAL A 199 9.78 10.23 -27.52
N SER A 200 10.98 10.47 -28.04
CA SER A 200 11.98 9.43 -28.24
C SER A 200 13.24 9.80 -27.47
N ALA A 201 13.51 9.05 -26.41
CA ALA A 201 14.78 9.14 -25.69
C ALA A 201 15.99 8.82 -26.59
N MET A 202 15.79 8.06 -27.68
CA MET A 202 16.87 7.69 -28.59
C MET A 202 17.20 8.82 -29.57
N THR A 203 16.19 9.38 -30.24
CA THR A 203 16.40 10.40 -31.28
C THR A 203 16.44 11.81 -30.73
N GLY A 204 15.75 12.06 -29.61
CA GLY A 204 15.58 13.39 -29.02
C GLY A 204 14.30 14.10 -29.45
N GLU A 205 13.50 13.45 -30.31
CA GLU A 205 12.17 13.96 -30.68
C GLU A 205 11.27 14.13 -29.45
N GLY A 206 10.55 15.24 -29.37
CA GLY A 206 9.57 15.50 -28.31
C GLY A 206 10.16 15.97 -26.97
N ILE A 207 11.47 15.83 -26.76
CA ILE A 207 12.14 16.32 -25.53
C ILE A 207 11.97 17.85 -25.35
N PRO A 208 12.07 18.69 -26.40
CA PRO A 208 11.79 20.12 -26.27
C PRO A 208 10.38 20.40 -25.75
N ASP A 209 9.37 19.66 -26.24
CA ASP A 209 7.97 19.77 -25.81
C ASP A 209 7.83 19.38 -24.35
N LEU A 210 8.42 18.24 -23.95
CA LEU A 210 8.39 17.74 -22.57
C LEU A 210 8.95 18.77 -21.59
N LEU A 211 10.11 19.36 -21.91
CA LEU A 211 10.77 20.35 -21.06
C LEU A 211 9.97 21.65 -20.97
N VAL A 212 9.31 22.09 -22.04
CA VAL A 212 8.46 23.30 -22.01
C VAL A 212 7.22 23.06 -21.18
N ILE A 213 6.52 21.94 -21.40
CA ILE A 213 5.28 21.64 -20.70
C ILE A 213 5.55 21.50 -19.19
N ILE A 214 6.57 20.74 -18.79
CA ILE A 214 6.86 20.58 -17.37
C ILE A 214 7.27 21.89 -16.70
N SER A 215 8.10 22.70 -17.37
CA SER A 215 8.55 24.00 -16.85
C SER A 215 7.36 24.96 -16.72
N GLY A 216 6.49 24.98 -17.73
CA GLY A 216 5.29 25.82 -17.74
C GLY A 216 4.29 25.43 -16.65
N LEU A 217 4.07 24.13 -16.43
CA LEU A 217 3.19 23.63 -15.36
C LEU A 217 3.77 23.95 -13.97
N ALA A 218 5.06 23.69 -13.76
CA ALA A 218 5.71 23.99 -12.50
C ALA A 218 5.65 25.49 -12.17
N GLN A 219 5.95 26.35 -13.15
CA GLN A 219 5.85 27.80 -12.97
C GLN A 219 4.41 28.24 -12.69
N LYS A 220 3.43 27.77 -13.47
CA LYS A 220 2.04 28.23 -13.38
C LYS A 220 1.37 27.84 -12.06
N PHE A 221 1.62 26.64 -11.56
CA PHE A 221 0.86 26.09 -10.43
C PHE A 221 1.66 25.98 -9.13
N LEU A 222 2.99 26.05 -9.18
CA LEU A 222 3.84 25.77 -8.02
C LEU A 222 4.66 26.99 -7.58
N GLU A 223 4.47 28.17 -8.17
CA GLU A 223 5.27 29.38 -7.87
C GLU A 223 5.42 29.65 -6.36
N GLN A 224 4.32 29.55 -5.59
CA GLN A 224 4.36 29.72 -4.13
C GLN A 224 5.16 28.61 -3.41
N LYS A 225 5.07 27.36 -3.86
CA LYS A 225 5.85 26.23 -3.33
C LYS A 225 7.34 26.28 -3.72
N LEU A 226 7.67 27.03 -4.76
CA LEU A 226 9.02 27.22 -5.28
C LEU A 226 9.72 28.45 -4.68
N ALA A 227 9.08 29.16 -3.76
CA ALA A 227 9.70 30.25 -3.03
C ALA A 227 10.96 29.76 -2.27
N LEU A 228 12.08 30.46 -2.47
CA LEU A 228 13.35 30.17 -1.83
C LEU A 228 13.62 31.18 -0.70
N ASN A 229 13.89 30.67 0.51
CA ASN A 229 14.37 31.49 1.61
C ASN A 229 15.89 31.69 1.52
N VAL A 230 16.33 32.77 0.87
CA VAL A 230 17.77 33.07 0.68
C VAL A 230 18.50 33.51 1.95
N GLU A 231 17.79 33.85 3.02
CA GLU A 231 18.37 34.22 4.31
C GLU A 231 18.37 33.05 5.30
N GLY A 232 17.60 32.01 5.01
CA GLY A 232 17.49 30.81 5.84
C GLY A 232 18.63 29.82 5.64
N TYR A 233 18.90 29.04 6.67
CA TYR A 233 19.77 27.87 6.58
C TYR A 233 19.14 26.76 5.73
N ALA A 234 19.99 25.91 5.16
CA ALA A 234 19.56 24.85 4.27
C ALA A 234 18.68 23.82 5.00
N LYS A 235 17.54 23.51 4.36
CA LYS A 235 16.61 22.45 4.75
C LYS A 235 16.62 21.38 3.65
N GLY A 236 16.72 20.12 4.06
CA GLY A 236 16.82 19.01 3.12
C GLY A 236 16.30 17.70 3.67
N THR A 237 16.40 16.67 2.84
CA THR A 237 16.16 15.29 3.22
C THR A 237 17.31 14.40 2.75
N VAL A 238 17.59 13.36 3.53
CA VAL A 238 18.57 12.33 3.19
C VAL A 238 17.99 11.43 2.12
N LEU A 239 18.72 11.25 1.01
CA LEU A 239 18.38 10.27 -0.02
C LEU A 239 18.93 8.89 0.33
N GLU A 240 20.25 8.80 0.49
CA GLU A 240 20.96 7.53 0.57
C GLU A 240 22.25 7.71 1.37
N LEU A 241 22.60 6.69 2.15
CA LEU A 241 23.91 6.58 2.78
C LEU A 241 24.85 5.81 1.85
N LYS A 242 26.03 6.35 1.54
CA LYS A 242 27.04 5.70 0.69
C LYS A 242 28.42 5.75 1.30
N GLU A 243 29.19 4.68 1.17
CA GLU A 243 30.63 4.72 1.38
C GLU A 243 31.36 5.11 0.10
N GLU A 244 32.19 6.14 0.20
CA GLU A 244 33.01 6.66 -0.89
C GLU A 244 34.49 6.52 -0.56
N LYS A 245 35.27 5.99 -1.52
CA LYS A 245 36.72 5.84 -1.37
C LYS A 245 37.36 7.21 -1.11
N GLY A 246 38.07 7.34 0.00
CA GLY A 246 38.76 8.57 0.43
C GLY A 246 37.90 9.54 1.24
N LEU A 247 36.58 9.41 1.23
CA LEU A 247 35.66 10.26 2.02
C LEU A 247 35.03 9.51 3.20
N GLY A 248 35.06 8.18 3.18
CA GLY A 248 34.38 7.34 4.17
C GLY A 248 32.87 7.32 3.91
N LYS A 249 32.07 7.23 4.98
CA LYS A 249 30.62 7.36 4.89
C LYS A 249 30.21 8.77 4.49
N THR A 250 29.31 8.86 3.54
CA THR A 250 28.76 10.09 2.98
C THR A 250 27.25 9.95 2.87
N ILE A 251 26.57 11.08 2.84
CA ILE A 251 25.13 11.13 2.60
C ILE A 251 24.89 11.81 1.26
N ASP A 252 24.09 11.19 0.41
CA ASP A 252 23.45 11.89 -0.71
C ASP A 252 22.15 12.51 -0.20
N ALA A 253 21.95 13.80 -0.46
CA ALA A 253 20.83 14.58 0.07
C ALA A 253 20.28 15.52 -0.99
N ILE A 254 19.01 15.89 -0.83
CA ILE A 254 18.41 17.02 -1.56
C ILE A 254 18.15 18.15 -0.60
N ILE A 255 18.71 19.31 -0.94
CA ILE A 255 18.41 20.58 -0.27
C ILE A 255 17.28 21.23 -1.05
N TYR A 256 16.13 21.43 -0.40
CA TYR A 256 14.92 21.96 -1.02
C TYR A 256 14.59 23.39 -0.60
N ASP A 257 15.25 23.94 0.43
CA ASP A 257 15.12 25.34 0.82
C ASP A 257 16.42 25.83 1.49
N GLY A 258 16.64 27.14 1.53
CA GLY A 258 17.76 27.75 2.22
C GLY A 258 19.12 27.62 1.53
N ILE A 259 20.15 28.03 2.27
CA ILE A 259 21.54 28.06 1.85
C ILE A 259 22.40 27.26 2.84
N ALA A 260 23.34 26.48 2.32
CA ALA A 260 24.32 25.73 3.11
C ALA A 260 25.74 26.19 2.79
N LYS A 261 26.60 26.28 3.80
CA LYS A 261 28.02 26.59 3.62
C LYS A 261 28.91 25.47 4.15
N THR A 262 30.08 25.31 3.51
CA THR A 262 31.09 24.40 4.04
C THR A 262 31.59 24.92 5.39
N GLY A 263 31.69 24.03 6.39
CA GLY A 263 32.07 24.36 7.75
C GLY A 263 30.90 24.53 8.72
N ASP A 264 29.68 24.62 8.20
CA ASP A 264 28.43 24.56 8.98
C ASP A 264 28.24 23.16 9.61
N PHE A 265 27.23 23.05 10.46
CA PHE A 265 26.86 21.81 11.16
C PHE A 265 25.67 21.16 10.47
N LEU A 266 25.82 19.88 10.18
CA LEU A 266 24.74 18.99 9.77
C LEU A 266 23.96 18.57 11.01
N VAL A 267 22.65 18.78 10.99
CA VAL A 267 21.71 18.31 12.01
C VAL A 267 20.73 17.36 11.30
N VAL A 268 20.68 16.09 11.69
CA VAL A 268 19.83 15.07 11.08
C VAL A 268 18.94 14.44 12.13
N GLY A 269 17.64 14.32 11.84
CA GLY A 269 16.68 13.71 12.73
C GLY A 269 16.51 12.24 12.42
N ASN A 270 16.53 11.41 13.45
CA ASN A 270 16.17 10.01 13.35
C ASN A 270 15.21 9.63 14.50
N PRO A 271 14.55 8.45 14.43
CA PRO A 271 13.68 8.00 15.51
C PRO A 271 14.38 7.83 16.86
N GLN A 272 15.72 7.72 16.88
CA GLN A 272 16.52 7.57 18.10
C GLN A 272 17.02 8.90 18.67
N GLY A 273 16.70 10.04 18.03
CA GLY A 273 17.14 11.37 18.45
C GLY A 273 17.68 12.23 17.31
N VAL A 274 18.69 13.04 17.61
CA VAL A 274 19.29 13.97 16.64
C VAL A 274 20.79 13.75 16.55
N LEU A 275 21.25 13.55 15.33
CA LEU A 275 22.67 13.58 15.00
C LEU A 275 23.09 15.02 14.73
N VAL A 276 24.16 15.47 15.38
CA VAL A 276 24.85 16.73 15.04
C VAL A 276 26.29 16.43 14.66
N SER A 277 26.69 16.85 13.47
CA SER A 277 28.02 16.58 12.95
C SER A 277 28.55 17.77 12.15
N LYS A 278 29.87 18.02 12.22
CA LYS A 278 30.48 19.13 11.49
C LYS A 278 30.76 18.72 10.04
N ILE A 279 30.28 19.51 9.09
CA ILE A 279 30.46 19.22 7.67
C ILE A 279 31.93 19.43 7.28
N LYS A 280 32.53 18.39 6.69
CA LYS A 280 33.89 18.43 6.12
C LYS A 280 33.87 18.95 4.69
N ALA A 281 32.91 18.50 3.88
CA ALA A 281 32.77 18.91 2.50
C ALA A 281 31.32 18.83 2.02
N LEU A 282 30.94 19.80 1.19
CA LEU A 282 29.75 19.78 0.35
C LEU A 282 30.18 19.58 -1.10
N LEU A 283 29.69 18.51 -1.72
CA LEU A 283 30.11 18.04 -3.03
C LEU A 283 28.92 18.12 -3.98
N LYS A 284 29.00 19.01 -4.98
CA LYS A 284 27.94 19.21 -5.98
C LYS A 284 28.32 18.51 -7.29
N PRO A 285 27.39 17.82 -7.97
CA PRO A 285 27.59 17.38 -9.34
C PRO A 285 27.95 18.59 -10.22
N LYS A 286 28.75 18.38 -11.26
CA LYS A 286 28.93 19.40 -12.29
C LYS A 286 27.62 19.59 -13.05
N GLU A 287 27.40 20.77 -13.61
CA GLU A 287 26.22 21.02 -14.45
C GLU A 287 26.14 20.01 -15.58
N LEU A 288 24.95 19.43 -15.82
CA LEU A 288 24.68 18.34 -16.77
C LEU A 288 25.31 16.97 -16.45
N ASP A 289 26.19 16.88 -15.44
CA ASP A 289 26.62 15.60 -14.87
C ASP A 289 25.64 15.14 -13.78
N GLU A 290 25.73 13.85 -13.45
CA GLU A 290 24.93 13.23 -12.41
C GLU A 290 25.84 12.75 -11.27
N MET A 291 25.29 12.62 -10.06
CA MET A 291 25.97 12.08 -8.87
C MET A 291 26.65 10.70 -9.10
N ARG A 292 26.31 10.01 -10.18
CA ARG A 292 26.81 8.68 -10.57
C ARG A 292 28.05 8.68 -11.48
N ASP A 293 28.45 9.78 -12.13
CA ASP A 293 29.57 9.75 -13.10
C ASP A 293 30.93 9.55 -12.37
N PRO A 294 31.72 8.49 -12.68
CA PRO A 294 32.99 8.21 -12.01
C PRO A 294 34.14 9.17 -12.38
N LYS A 295 34.06 9.97 -13.46
CA LYS A 295 35.15 10.87 -13.87
C LYS A 295 34.90 12.30 -13.36
N ASP A 296 35.80 12.77 -12.48
CA ASP A 296 35.80 14.13 -11.93
C ASP A 296 34.50 14.47 -11.16
N LYS A 297 34.16 13.52 -10.25
CA LYS A 297 32.85 13.22 -9.65
C LYS A 297 32.07 14.42 -9.07
N PHE A 298 32.74 15.35 -8.41
CA PHE A 298 32.07 16.41 -7.66
C PHE A 298 32.97 17.63 -7.53
N LYS A 299 32.40 18.82 -7.69
CA LYS A 299 33.10 20.06 -7.32
C LYS A 299 32.81 20.37 -5.85
N PRO A 300 33.85 20.48 -5.00
CA PRO A 300 33.66 21.02 -3.66
C PRO A 300 33.11 22.44 -3.76
N SER A 301 31.97 22.66 -3.10
CA SER A 301 31.24 23.92 -3.13
C SER A 301 31.31 24.59 -1.76
N LYS A 302 31.88 25.81 -1.71
CA LYS A 302 31.91 26.59 -0.46
C LYS A 302 30.50 26.95 0.03
N GLN A 303 29.58 27.14 -0.90
CA GLN A 303 28.19 27.46 -0.64
C GLN A 303 27.30 26.77 -1.68
N ILE A 304 26.14 26.29 -1.24
CA ILE A 304 25.09 25.71 -2.08
C ILE A 304 23.75 26.38 -1.77
N SER A 305 22.88 26.49 -2.76
CA SER A 305 21.52 27.02 -2.64
C SER A 305 20.53 25.96 -3.12
N ALA A 306 19.37 25.90 -2.49
CA ALA A 306 18.28 25.05 -2.96
C ALA A 306 17.73 25.52 -4.33
N ALA A 307 17.16 24.64 -5.15
CA ALA A 307 17.05 23.19 -4.98
C ALA A 307 18.27 22.49 -5.58
N THR A 308 18.93 21.62 -4.82
CA THR A 308 20.12 20.92 -5.31
C THR A 308 20.32 19.54 -4.70
N GLY A 309 20.85 18.62 -5.51
CA GLY A 309 21.42 17.36 -5.03
C GLY A 309 22.85 17.59 -4.56
N VAL A 310 23.15 17.18 -3.33
CA VAL A 310 24.46 17.35 -2.71
C VAL A 310 24.91 16.06 -2.05
N LYS A 311 26.20 15.73 -2.20
CA LYS A 311 26.87 14.75 -1.38
C LYS A 311 27.53 15.44 -0.19
N ILE A 312 27.22 14.99 1.02
CA ILE A 312 27.68 15.55 2.28
C ILE A 312 28.66 14.57 2.91
N SER A 313 29.87 15.05 3.22
CA SER A 313 30.85 14.31 4.02
C SER A 313 30.91 14.91 5.43
N ALA A 314 30.65 14.07 6.43
CA ALA A 314 30.71 14.40 7.85
C ALA A 314 31.03 13.12 8.65
N PRO A 315 31.58 13.23 9.87
CA PRO A 315 31.80 12.07 10.73
C PRO A 315 30.48 11.52 11.31
N ASP A 316 30.53 10.26 11.77
CA ASP A 316 29.51 9.57 12.57
C ASP A 316 28.13 9.40 11.89
N LEU A 317 28.11 9.22 10.57
CA LEU A 317 26.87 9.11 9.79
C LEU A 317 26.22 7.71 9.82
N ASP A 318 26.73 6.77 10.64
CA ASP A 318 26.36 5.36 10.63
C ASP A 318 24.87 5.09 10.85
N ASN A 319 24.22 5.92 11.66
CA ASN A 319 22.83 5.74 12.09
C ASN A 319 21.84 6.65 11.33
N VAL A 320 22.27 7.24 10.22
CA VAL A 320 21.40 8.08 9.40
C VAL A 320 20.53 7.20 8.51
N ILE A 321 19.22 7.49 8.50
CA ILE A 321 18.22 6.73 7.75
C ILE A 321 17.82 7.53 6.50
N ALA A 322 17.55 6.85 5.38
CA ALA A 322 16.96 7.49 4.21
C ALA A 322 15.59 8.13 4.54
N GLY A 323 15.31 9.28 3.96
CA GLY A 323 14.13 10.10 4.26
C GLY A 323 14.27 10.96 5.52
N SER A 324 15.36 10.84 6.28
CA SER A 324 15.57 11.66 7.48
C SER A 324 15.60 13.15 7.14
N PRO A 325 14.86 14.00 7.87
CA PRO A 325 14.96 15.44 7.71
C PRO A 325 16.35 15.91 8.17
N LEU A 326 16.94 16.82 7.41
CA LEU A 326 18.22 17.43 7.77
C LEU A 326 18.17 18.95 7.67
N ARG A 327 19.06 19.58 8.43
CA ARG A 327 19.41 21.00 8.37
C ARG A 327 20.91 21.14 8.28
N ILE A 328 21.37 22.17 7.57
CA ILE A 328 22.78 22.56 7.56
C ILE A 328 22.84 23.99 8.07
N VAL A 329 23.33 24.15 9.30
CA VAL A 329 23.19 25.41 10.06
C VAL A 329 24.51 25.92 10.62
N PRO A 330 24.64 27.25 10.80
CA PRO A 330 25.73 27.83 11.57
C PRO A 330 25.73 27.33 13.02
N LYS A 331 26.87 27.43 13.69
CA LYS A 331 27.08 26.88 15.04
C LYS A 331 26.06 27.40 16.09
N ASP A 332 25.67 28.66 16.00
CA ASP A 332 24.74 29.31 16.92
C ASP A 332 23.28 28.88 16.72
N GLN A 333 22.94 28.28 15.58
CA GLN A 333 21.58 27.84 15.23
C GLN A 333 21.35 26.33 15.47
N ILE A 334 22.34 25.60 16.00
CA ILE A 334 22.24 24.14 16.19
C ILE A 334 21.04 23.75 17.05
N GLU A 335 20.80 24.44 18.18
CA GLU A 335 19.70 24.08 19.09
C GLU A 335 18.33 24.34 18.46
N ASN A 336 18.17 25.45 17.72
CA ASN A 336 16.95 25.71 16.96
C ASN A 336 16.71 24.63 15.90
N ALA A 337 17.78 24.24 15.18
CA ALA A 337 17.70 23.20 14.17
C ALA A 337 17.36 21.82 14.77
N LYS A 338 17.89 21.47 15.95
CA LYS A 338 17.52 20.24 16.67
C LYS A 338 16.03 20.22 16.97
N ALA A 339 15.49 21.31 17.51
CA ALA A 339 14.07 21.42 17.82
C ALA A 339 13.19 21.29 16.56
N GLU A 340 13.53 21.99 15.47
CA GLU A 340 12.81 21.87 14.20
C GLU A 340 12.81 20.44 13.65
N VAL A 341 13.95 19.76 13.74
CA VAL A 341 14.14 18.41 13.20
C VAL A 341 13.46 17.36 14.07
N LEU A 342 13.49 17.51 15.39
CA LEU A 342 12.73 16.65 16.31
C LEU A 342 11.23 16.80 16.11
N GLN A 343 10.74 18.03 15.97
CA GLN A 343 9.36 18.29 15.62
C GLN A 343 9.01 17.64 14.26
N GLU A 344 9.88 17.84 13.27
CA GLU A 344 10.06 17.04 12.04
C GLU A 344 9.64 15.57 12.19
N VAL A 345 10.40 14.88 13.04
CA VAL A 345 10.36 13.43 13.30
C VAL A 345 9.16 13.01 14.15
N GLU A 346 8.80 13.79 15.17
CA GLU A 346 7.62 13.54 16.01
C GLU A 346 6.34 13.54 15.18
N GLU A 347 6.27 14.37 14.14
CA GLU A 347 5.13 14.44 13.25
C GLU A 347 5.03 13.24 12.31
N PHE A 348 6.15 12.54 12.07
CA PHE A 348 6.16 11.22 11.43
C PHE A 348 5.90 10.08 12.42
N THR A 349 5.84 10.36 13.73
CA THR A 349 5.58 9.33 14.73
C THR A 349 4.13 8.88 14.58
N ILE A 350 3.98 7.65 14.13
CA ILE A 350 2.69 7.03 13.91
C ILE A 350 2.01 6.86 15.26
N LEU A 351 0.80 7.41 15.39
CA LEU A 351 -0.07 7.11 16.52
C LEU A 351 -0.18 5.59 16.63
N THR A 352 0.03 5.05 17.82
CA THR A 352 -0.13 3.62 18.09
C THR A 352 -1.37 3.38 18.93
N ASP A 353 -2.03 2.26 18.70
CA ASP A 353 -3.20 1.82 19.42
C ASP A 353 -2.80 0.92 20.61
N ASP A 354 -3.71 0.73 21.58
CA ASP A 354 -3.45 -0.14 22.74
C ASP A 354 -3.37 -1.63 22.37
N GLU A 355 -3.96 -2.00 21.26
CA GLU A 355 -3.92 -3.33 20.65
C GLU A 355 -3.84 -3.18 19.13
N GLY A 356 -3.36 -4.21 18.43
CA GLY A 356 -3.27 -4.18 16.98
C GLY A 356 -2.04 -4.90 16.45
N ILE A 357 -1.80 -4.70 15.16
CA ILE A 357 -0.75 -5.37 14.39
C ILE A 357 0.60 -4.65 14.55
N ILE A 358 1.68 -5.31 14.13
CA ILE A 358 3.01 -4.71 14.02
C ILE A 358 3.28 -4.39 12.55
N ILE A 359 3.80 -3.19 12.28
CA ILE A 359 4.26 -2.81 10.95
C ILE A 359 5.76 -2.44 10.96
N LYS A 360 6.47 -2.88 9.94
CA LYS A 360 7.89 -2.60 9.70
C LYS A 360 8.08 -2.04 8.31
N ALA A 361 8.96 -1.04 8.18
CA ALA A 361 9.35 -0.50 6.88
C ALA A 361 10.83 -0.14 6.83
N ASP A 362 11.36 0.01 5.62
CA ASP A 362 12.76 0.35 5.35
C ASP A 362 13.11 1.81 5.70
N THR A 363 12.15 2.72 5.52
CA THR A 363 12.31 4.16 5.77
C THR A 363 11.13 4.75 6.53
N MET A 364 11.33 5.93 7.10
CA MET A 364 10.26 6.66 7.80
C MET A 364 9.10 7.03 6.86
N GLY A 365 9.40 7.48 5.65
CA GLY A 365 8.38 7.85 4.66
C GLY A 365 7.52 6.65 4.23
N SER A 366 8.16 5.49 4.03
CA SER A 366 7.47 4.24 3.75
C SER A 366 6.57 3.80 4.92
N LEU A 367 7.08 3.91 6.16
CA LEU A 367 6.35 3.52 7.36
C LEU A 367 5.09 4.37 7.55
N GLU A 368 5.21 5.69 7.42
CA GLU A 368 4.08 6.63 7.51
C GLU A 368 3.05 6.36 6.41
N ALA A 369 3.52 6.13 5.19
CA ALA A 369 2.68 5.81 4.05
C ALA A 369 1.85 4.54 4.28
N LEU A 370 2.50 3.46 4.74
CA LEU A 370 1.85 2.19 5.05
C LEU A 370 0.83 2.35 6.18
N ALA A 371 1.23 3.00 7.27
CA ALA A 371 0.36 3.23 8.43
C ALA A 371 -0.91 4.01 8.05
N ASN A 372 -0.77 5.05 7.25
CA ASN A 372 -1.91 5.86 6.81
C ASN A 372 -2.90 5.08 5.94
N GLU A 373 -2.42 4.22 5.02
CA GLU A 373 -3.33 3.39 4.22
C GLU A 373 -4.02 2.32 5.06
N LEU A 374 -3.29 1.65 5.95
CA LEU A 374 -3.87 0.67 6.89
C LEU A 374 -4.93 1.31 7.80
N ARG A 375 -4.71 2.54 8.26
CA ARG A 375 -5.71 3.28 9.06
C ARG A 375 -6.99 3.61 8.27
N LYS A 376 -6.93 3.80 6.95
CA LYS A 376 -8.14 4.02 6.13
C LYS A 376 -9.06 2.80 6.11
N VAL A 377 -8.47 1.60 6.13
CA VAL A 377 -9.19 0.33 6.26
C VAL A 377 -9.42 -0.06 7.73
N LYS A 378 -9.29 0.91 8.65
CA LYS A 378 -9.53 0.78 10.10
C LYS A 378 -8.64 -0.24 10.81
N ALA A 379 -7.47 -0.56 10.25
CA ALA A 379 -6.50 -1.38 10.95
C ALA A 379 -6.00 -0.69 12.22
N LYS A 380 -5.95 -1.42 13.33
CA LYS A 380 -5.31 -0.95 14.57
C LYS A 380 -3.83 -1.29 14.53
N ILE A 381 -2.97 -0.33 14.82
CA ILE A 381 -1.51 -0.47 14.73
C ILE A 381 -0.93 -0.36 16.14
N LYS A 382 -0.49 -1.48 16.72
CA LYS A 382 0.12 -1.48 18.06
C LYS A 382 1.55 -0.94 18.04
N LYS A 383 2.29 -1.26 16.98
CA LYS A 383 3.71 -0.96 16.87
C LYS A 383 4.08 -0.67 15.42
N ALA A 384 4.81 0.42 15.21
CA ALA A 384 5.31 0.83 13.90
C ALA A 384 6.77 1.24 14.03
N GLU A 385 7.68 0.52 13.36
CA GLU A 385 9.11 0.78 13.48
C GLU A 385 9.84 0.66 12.14
N VAL A 386 10.92 1.42 11.99
CA VAL A 386 11.83 1.30 10.86
C VAL A 386 12.87 0.20 11.13
N GLY A 387 13.10 -0.67 10.15
CA GLY A 387 14.12 -1.71 10.17
C GLY A 387 13.57 -3.13 9.95
N ASP A 388 14.50 -4.08 9.87
CA ASP A 388 14.22 -5.49 9.63
C ASP A 388 13.39 -6.14 10.76
N ILE A 389 12.64 -7.20 10.42
CA ILE A 389 11.86 -7.97 11.37
C ILE A 389 12.80 -8.83 12.24
N SER A 390 12.73 -8.60 13.54
CA SER A 390 13.50 -9.33 14.55
C SER A 390 12.68 -10.41 15.25
N LYS A 391 13.35 -11.34 15.92
CA LYS A 391 12.69 -12.34 16.78
C LYS A 391 11.78 -11.70 17.84
N LYS A 392 12.19 -10.55 18.39
CA LYS A 392 11.41 -9.81 19.39
C LYS A 392 10.05 -9.40 18.84
N ASP A 393 9.99 -8.95 17.58
CA ASP A 393 8.75 -8.53 16.94
C ASP A 393 7.77 -9.70 16.80
N VAL A 394 8.27 -10.90 16.47
CA VAL A 394 7.45 -12.12 16.36
C VAL A 394 6.87 -12.54 17.70
N ILE A 395 7.68 -12.50 18.77
CA ILE A 395 7.21 -12.83 20.13
C ILE A 395 6.12 -11.84 20.58
N GLU A 396 6.31 -10.55 20.32
CA GLU A 396 5.31 -9.53 20.64
C GLU A 396 4.01 -9.76 19.87
N ALA A 397 4.08 -10.01 18.55
CA ALA A 397 2.90 -10.30 17.74
C ALA A 397 2.17 -11.57 18.21
N SER A 398 2.90 -12.61 18.59
CA SER A 398 2.31 -13.84 19.15
C SER A 398 1.60 -13.56 20.49
N SER A 399 2.19 -12.74 21.35
CA SER A 399 1.52 -12.29 22.57
C SER A 399 0.23 -11.53 22.26
N TYR A 400 0.21 -10.68 21.23
CA TYR A 400 -1.00 -9.96 20.85
C TYR A 400 -2.08 -10.90 20.28
N ALA A 401 -1.67 -11.90 19.49
CA ALA A 401 -2.55 -12.93 18.93
C ALA A 401 -3.31 -13.71 20.01
N SER A 402 -2.66 -13.96 21.16
CA SER A 402 -3.29 -14.68 22.28
C SER A 402 -4.49 -13.96 22.90
N THR A 403 -4.55 -12.63 22.77
CA THR A 403 -5.66 -11.81 23.27
C THR A 403 -6.73 -11.64 22.19
N ASN A 404 -6.30 -11.35 20.96
CA ASN A 404 -7.16 -11.27 19.80
C ASN A 404 -6.41 -11.84 18.59
N PRO A 405 -6.89 -12.92 17.95
CA PRO A 405 -6.23 -13.54 16.80
C PRO A 405 -5.94 -12.55 15.65
N LEU A 406 -6.78 -11.52 15.48
CA LEU A 406 -6.59 -10.47 14.46
C LEU A 406 -5.38 -9.57 14.70
N ASN A 407 -4.80 -9.59 15.90
CA ASN A 407 -3.58 -8.85 16.21
C ASN A 407 -2.29 -9.65 15.92
N GLY A 408 -2.43 -10.94 15.62
CA GLY A 408 -1.32 -11.85 15.30
C GLY A 408 -0.74 -11.67 13.91
N LEU A 409 -0.49 -10.43 13.49
CA LEU A 409 0.00 -10.09 12.16
C LEU A 409 1.18 -9.12 12.23
N ILE A 410 2.18 -9.40 11.41
CA ILE A 410 3.28 -8.49 11.08
C ILE A 410 3.18 -8.13 9.59
N ILE A 411 3.21 -6.83 9.27
CA ILE A 411 3.32 -6.34 7.89
C ILE A 411 4.72 -5.75 7.67
N SER A 412 5.43 -6.26 6.68
CA SER A 412 6.76 -5.82 6.26
C SER A 412 6.70 -5.11 4.91
N PHE A 413 7.11 -3.86 4.88
CA PHE A 413 7.32 -3.10 3.65
C PHE A 413 8.81 -2.92 3.36
N ASN A 414 9.30 -3.63 2.33
CA ASN A 414 10.69 -3.55 1.88
C ASN A 414 11.76 -3.86 2.95
N THR A 415 11.42 -4.65 3.97
CA THR A 415 12.39 -5.07 5.01
C THR A 415 12.71 -6.54 4.91
N LYS A 416 13.84 -6.96 5.49
CA LYS A 416 14.22 -8.37 5.59
C LYS A 416 13.66 -8.98 6.87
N VAL A 417 13.43 -10.28 6.84
CA VAL A 417 13.15 -11.09 8.03
C VAL A 417 14.44 -11.77 8.46
N LEU A 418 14.90 -11.46 9.68
CA LEU A 418 16.11 -12.08 10.24
C LEU A 418 15.92 -13.59 10.42
N SER A 419 17.02 -14.35 10.37
CA SER A 419 16.96 -15.82 10.37
C SER A 419 16.34 -16.42 11.63
N ASP A 420 16.61 -15.81 12.79
CA ASP A 420 16.01 -16.16 14.07
C ASP A 420 14.52 -15.79 14.16
N ALA A 421 14.10 -14.71 13.50
CA ALA A 421 12.71 -14.32 13.37
C ALA A 421 11.93 -15.32 12.49
N LYS A 422 12.50 -15.74 11.34
CA LYS A 422 11.88 -16.76 10.47
C LYS A 422 11.59 -18.06 11.23
N ALA A 423 12.57 -18.54 11.99
CA ALA A 423 12.44 -19.76 12.78
C ALA A 423 11.40 -19.65 13.91
N GLU A 424 11.10 -18.44 14.38
CA GLU A 424 10.06 -18.20 15.38
C GLU A 424 8.66 -18.12 14.73
N ILE A 425 8.56 -17.50 13.54
CA ILE A 425 7.31 -17.43 12.77
C ILE A 425 6.78 -18.83 12.47
N GLU A 426 7.65 -19.75 12.00
CA GLU A 426 7.28 -21.15 11.71
C GLU A 426 6.72 -21.93 12.91
N LYS A 427 6.98 -21.47 14.14
CA LYS A 427 6.52 -22.11 15.38
C LYS A 427 5.31 -21.43 16.01
N SER A 428 4.87 -20.31 15.44
CA SER A 428 3.82 -19.46 16.00
C SER A 428 2.65 -19.34 15.04
N ASP A 429 1.49 -18.93 15.56
CA ASP A 429 0.30 -18.63 14.73
C ASP A 429 0.36 -17.20 14.14
N VAL A 430 1.53 -16.55 14.16
CA VAL A 430 1.69 -15.20 13.64
C VAL A 430 1.72 -15.23 12.11
N LYS A 431 0.81 -14.48 11.48
CA LYS A 431 0.84 -14.22 10.05
C LYS A 431 1.92 -13.18 9.75
N LEU A 432 2.64 -13.39 8.66
CA LEU A 432 3.55 -12.40 8.08
C LEU A 432 3.07 -12.04 6.67
N LEU A 433 2.92 -10.75 6.40
CA LEU A 433 2.71 -10.20 5.06
C LEU A 433 3.95 -9.40 4.65
N GLU A 434 4.59 -9.80 3.56
CA GLU A 434 5.80 -9.15 3.03
C GLU A 434 5.51 -8.57 1.65
N GLY A 435 5.85 -7.30 1.45
CA GLY A 435 5.55 -6.65 0.19
C GLY A 435 6.43 -5.44 -0.08
N ARG A 436 6.37 -5.00 -1.33
CA ARG A 436 7.02 -3.76 -1.81
C ARG A 436 6.02 -2.74 -2.32
N ILE A 437 4.74 -3.09 -2.30
CA ILE A 437 3.63 -2.27 -2.78
C ILE A 437 2.64 -2.12 -1.64
N ILE A 438 2.43 -0.89 -1.17
CA ILE A 438 1.57 -0.62 -0.01
C ILE A 438 0.14 -1.09 -0.25
N TYR A 439 -0.44 -0.78 -1.41
CA TYR A 439 -1.83 -1.18 -1.72
C TYR A 439 -2.02 -2.69 -1.71
N LYS A 440 -1.06 -3.44 -2.27
CA LYS A 440 -1.12 -4.90 -2.24
C LYS A 440 -1.05 -5.45 -0.82
N LEU A 441 -0.22 -4.86 0.05
CA LEU A 441 -0.18 -5.23 1.46
C LEU A 441 -1.48 -4.91 2.19
N VAL A 442 -2.15 -3.81 1.83
CA VAL A 442 -3.45 -3.43 2.39
C VAL A 442 -4.55 -4.37 1.90
N GLU A 443 -4.55 -4.75 0.62
CA GLU A 443 -5.47 -5.74 0.06
C GLU A 443 -5.27 -7.12 0.72
N GLU A 444 -4.02 -7.59 0.82
CA GLU A 444 -3.67 -8.84 1.51
C GLU A 444 -4.06 -8.81 3.00
N TYR A 445 -3.99 -7.64 3.63
CA TYR A 445 -4.48 -7.43 5.00
C TYR A 445 -6.01 -7.57 5.09
N GLU A 446 -6.77 -6.91 4.21
CA GLU A 446 -8.23 -6.99 4.19
C GLU A 446 -8.72 -8.41 3.92
N GLU A 447 -8.09 -9.11 2.97
CA GLU A 447 -8.36 -10.53 2.69
C GLU A 447 -8.11 -11.39 3.94
N TRP A 448 -6.95 -11.22 4.59
CA TRP A 448 -6.63 -11.97 5.80
C TRP A 448 -7.59 -11.70 6.96
N VAL A 449 -7.98 -10.44 7.18
CA VAL A 449 -8.97 -10.09 8.22
C VAL A 449 -10.29 -10.79 7.95
N LYS A 450 -10.76 -10.77 6.70
CA LYS A 450 -12.01 -11.44 6.32
C LYS A 450 -11.95 -12.94 6.57
N GLU A 451 -10.87 -13.60 6.16
CA GLU A 451 -10.66 -15.03 6.41
C GLU A 451 -10.67 -15.37 7.90
N MET A 452 -9.99 -14.56 8.72
CA MET A 452 -9.93 -14.74 10.17
C MET A 452 -11.28 -14.51 10.83
N GLU A 453 -12.05 -13.50 10.41
CA GLU A 453 -13.40 -13.26 10.91
C GLU A 453 -14.35 -14.41 10.56
N GLU A 454 -14.25 -14.98 9.35
CA GLU A 454 -15.03 -16.15 8.94
C GLU A 454 -14.68 -17.39 9.78
N LEU A 455 -13.38 -17.63 10.02
CA LEU A 455 -12.92 -18.70 10.90
C LEU A 455 -13.44 -18.53 12.33
N MET A 456 -13.33 -17.33 12.90
CA MET A 456 -13.82 -17.03 14.25
C MET A 456 -15.35 -17.21 14.36
N LYS A 457 -16.12 -16.75 13.36
CA LYS A 457 -17.57 -16.93 13.30
C LYS A 457 -17.95 -18.41 13.18
N SER A 458 -17.24 -19.18 12.36
CA SER A 458 -17.45 -20.62 12.19
C SER A 458 -17.20 -21.38 13.50
N ASP A 459 -16.12 -21.05 14.21
CA ASP A 459 -15.82 -21.65 15.51
C ASP A 459 -16.87 -21.29 16.56
N GLU A 460 -17.37 -20.06 16.55
CA GLU A 460 -18.41 -19.62 17.48
C GLU A 460 -19.75 -20.32 17.21
N ILE A 461 -20.24 -20.32 15.95
CA ILE A 461 -21.52 -20.95 15.60
C ILE A 461 -21.51 -22.47 15.85
N ASN A 462 -20.34 -23.12 15.73
CA ASN A 462 -20.19 -24.55 16.01
C ASN A 462 -20.28 -24.90 17.49
N ARG A 463 -20.01 -23.94 18.40
CA ARG A 463 -20.18 -24.10 19.85
C ARG A 463 -21.62 -23.90 20.30
N LEU A 464 -22.45 -23.21 19.51
CA LEU A 464 -23.86 -22.99 19.81
C LEU A 464 -24.70 -24.26 19.59
N THR A 465 -25.74 -24.42 20.41
CA THR A 465 -26.71 -25.51 20.30
C THR A 465 -27.52 -25.34 19.02
N LYS A 466 -27.36 -26.27 18.07
CA LYS A 466 -28.10 -26.23 16.80
C LYS A 466 -29.58 -26.58 17.04
N PRO A 467 -30.52 -25.79 16.52
CA PRO A 467 -31.95 -26.06 16.68
C PRO A 467 -32.34 -27.30 15.87
N ALA A 468 -33.20 -28.14 16.44
CA ALA A 468 -33.82 -29.24 15.72
C ALA A 468 -35.18 -29.62 16.31
N MET A 469 -36.03 -30.20 15.47
CA MET A 469 -37.31 -30.79 15.84
C MET A 469 -37.32 -32.23 15.36
N ILE A 470 -37.65 -33.17 16.25
CA ILE A 470 -37.66 -34.59 15.96
C ILE A 470 -39.02 -35.19 16.31
N LYS A 471 -39.50 -36.14 15.51
CA LYS A 471 -40.72 -36.88 15.77
C LYS A 471 -40.40 -38.32 16.14
N ILE A 472 -40.98 -38.82 17.23
CA ILE A 472 -40.86 -40.24 17.59
C ILE A 472 -41.69 -41.07 16.61
N LEU A 473 -41.06 -42.02 15.93
CA LEU A 473 -41.71 -42.87 14.93
C LEU A 473 -42.63 -43.91 15.59
N PRO A 474 -43.80 -44.19 15.00
CA PRO A 474 -44.72 -45.21 15.51
C PRO A 474 -44.14 -46.61 15.37
N ASN A 475 -44.41 -47.48 16.34
CA ASN A 475 -43.88 -48.83 16.47
C ASN A 475 -42.34 -48.93 16.47
N CYS A 476 -41.63 -47.84 16.81
CA CYS A 476 -40.16 -47.79 16.83
C CYS A 476 -39.58 -47.50 18.23
N ILE A 477 -40.26 -47.92 19.29
CA ILE A 477 -39.73 -47.86 20.66
C ILE A 477 -38.98 -49.17 20.95
N PHE A 478 -37.66 -49.10 21.07
CA PHE A 478 -36.79 -50.26 21.31
C PHE A 478 -36.48 -50.46 22.80
N ARG A 479 -36.41 -49.37 23.57
CA ARG A 479 -36.15 -49.38 25.02
C ARG A 479 -36.81 -48.20 25.69
N GLN A 480 -37.57 -48.43 26.77
CA GLN A 480 -38.38 -47.37 27.38
C GLN A 480 -37.58 -46.33 28.19
N LYS A 481 -36.50 -46.72 28.88
CA LYS A 481 -35.67 -45.83 29.71
C LYS A 481 -34.25 -46.39 29.97
N GLU A 482 -33.37 -45.51 30.43
CA GLU A 482 -32.02 -45.79 30.97
C GLU A 482 -31.03 -46.55 30.06
N PRO A 483 -30.60 -46.01 28.89
CA PRO A 483 -31.19 -44.88 28.17
C PRO A 483 -32.43 -45.31 27.39
N ALA A 484 -33.36 -44.39 27.13
CA ALA A 484 -34.46 -44.66 26.21
C ALA A 484 -33.92 -44.78 24.79
N VAL A 485 -34.43 -45.72 23.99
CA VAL A 485 -34.01 -45.92 22.60
C VAL A 485 -35.24 -45.98 21.72
N CYS A 486 -35.34 -45.06 20.77
CA CYS A 486 -36.43 -45.00 19.80
C CYS A 486 -35.94 -44.57 18.41
N GLY A 487 -36.67 -44.98 17.37
CA GLY A 487 -36.55 -44.39 16.05
C GLY A 487 -37.19 -43.01 16.03
N VAL A 488 -36.48 -42.03 15.48
CA VAL A 488 -36.98 -40.67 15.31
C VAL A 488 -36.80 -40.21 13.87
N GLU A 489 -37.66 -39.32 13.40
CA GLU A 489 -37.48 -38.56 12.18
C GLU A 489 -37.10 -37.12 12.50
N VAL A 490 -36.03 -36.61 11.90
CA VAL A 490 -35.68 -35.19 12.03
C VAL A 490 -36.60 -34.38 11.11
N LEU A 491 -37.55 -33.65 11.70
CA LEU A 491 -38.52 -32.84 10.95
C LEU A 491 -37.88 -31.54 10.42
N TYR A 492 -37.04 -30.90 11.24
CA TYR A 492 -36.32 -29.67 10.90
C TYR A 492 -35.01 -29.60 11.68
N GLY A 493 -33.99 -28.96 11.10
CA GLY A 493 -32.73 -28.66 11.75
C GLY A 493 -31.72 -29.81 11.81
N THR A 494 -30.77 -29.70 12.75
CA THR A 494 -29.66 -30.67 12.91
C THR A 494 -29.63 -31.24 14.33
N LEU A 495 -29.96 -32.52 14.47
CA LEU A 495 -29.83 -33.24 15.74
C LEU A 495 -28.38 -33.70 15.94
N LYS A 496 -27.70 -33.22 16.99
CA LYS A 496 -26.33 -33.65 17.33
C LYS A 496 -26.29 -34.49 18.61
N ILE A 497 -25.27 -35.34 18.74
CA ILE A 497 -24.93 -35.95 20.03
C ILE A 497 -24.73 -34.84 21.08
N GLY A 498 -25.29 -35.02 22.27
CA GLY A 498 -25.30 -34.05 23.36
C GLY A 498 -26.46 -33.07 23.35
N SER A 499 -27.28 -33.02 22.29
CA SER A 499 -28.40 -32.08 22.20
C SER A 499 -29.41 -32.31 23.34
N PRO A 500 -29.75 -31.29 24.15
CA PRO A 500 -30.80 -31.39 25.16
C PRO A 500 -32.16 -31.44 24.47
N LEU A 501 -33.07 -32.29 24.95
CA LEU A 501 -34.41 -32.48 24.37
C LEU A 501 -35.49 -32.05 25.36
N MET A 502 -36.53 -31.42 24.84
CA MET A 502 -37.74 -31.05 25.57
C MET A 502 -39.02 -31.43 24.82
N SER A 503 -40.08 -31.67 25.58
CA SER A 503 -41.43 -31.87 25.04
C SER A 503 -42.07 -30.54 24.61
N GLU A 504 -43.16 -30.60 23.85
CA GLU A 504 -43.96 -29.42 23.47
C GLU A 504 -44.46 -28.61 24.70
N ASP A 505 -44.75 -29.27 25.84
CA ASP A 505 -45.13 -28.58 27.08
C ASP A 505 -43.97 -27.92 27.85
N GLY A 506 -42.74 -27.92 27.34
CA GLY A 506 -41.59 -27.32 28.03
C GLY A 506 -40.84 -28.25 29.00
N LYS A 507 -41.23 -29.52 29.13
CA LYS A 507 -40.57 -30.45 30.07
C LYS A 507 -39.26 -30.95 29.48
N LYS A 508 -38.18 -30.84 30.25
CA LYS A 508 -36.86 -31.39 29.91
C LYS A 508 -36.88 -32.91 29.96
N LEU A 509 -36.55 -33.56 28.85
CA LEU A 509 -36.60 -35.01 28.68
C LEU A 509 -35.22 -35.67 28.84
N GLY A 510 -34.13 -34.97 28.52
CA GLY A 510 -32.79 -35.54 28.60
C GLY A 510 -31.86 -34.99 27.52
N TYR A 511 -30.82 -35.74 27.18
CA TYR A 511 -29.90 -35.41 26.10
C TYR A 511 -29.71 -36.60 25.15
N VAL A 512 -29.40 -36.29 23.89
CA VAL A 512 -29.04 -37.30 22.90
C VAL A 512 -27.70 -37.92 23.26
N LYS A 513 -27.68 -39.20 23.60
CA LYS A 513 -26.47 -39.94 23.96
C LYS A 513 -25.77 -40.55 22.75
N GLU A 514 -26.55 -41.06 21.80
CA GLU A 514 -26.04 -41.78 20.64
C GLU A 514 -27.05 -41.65 19.49
N ILE A 515 -26.55 -41.53 18.26
CA ILE A 515 -27.34 -41.54 17.03
C ILE A 515 -26.74 -42.62 16.13
N ARG A 516 -27.58 -43.50 15.58
CA ARG A 516 -27.15 -44.54 14.64
C ARG A 516 -27.75 -44.33 13.27
N ASP A 517 -27.03 -44.72 12.23
CA ASP A 517 -27.58 -44.79 10.89
C ASP A 517 -28.31 -46.12 10.63
N ASN A 518 -28.77 -46.32 9.39
CA ASN A 518 -29.47 -47.53 8.97
C ASN A 518 -28.58 -48.78 8.95
N GLN A 519 -27.25 -48.62 8.99
CA GLN A 519 -26.26 -49.70 9.06
C GLN A 519 -25.84 -50.00 10.52
N GLN A 520 -26.48 -49.35 11.50
CA GLN A 520 -26.14 -49.40 12.92
C GLN A 520 -24.78 -48.81 13.29
N GLU A 521 -24.20 -47.96 12.42
CA GLU A 521 -22.98 -47.21 12.72
C GLU A 521 -23.29 -45.91 13.45
N ASN A 522 -22.39 -45.52 14.35
CA ASN A 522 -22.55 -44.29 15.13
C ASN A 522 -22.23 -43.05 14.27
N ILE A 523 -23.19 -42.14 14.19
CA ILE A 523 -23.06 -40.87 13.47
C ILE A 523 -23.08 -39.69 14.46
N LYS A 524 -22.40 -38.60 14.10
CA LYS A 524 -22.29 -37.41 14.96
C LYS A 524 -23.53 -36.53 14.94
N GLU A 525 -24.24 -36.51 13.81
CA GLU A 525 -25.41 -35.67 13.57
C GLU A 525 -26.39 -36.33 12.61
N ALA A 526 -27.68 -35.97 12.73
CA ALA A 526 -28.74 -36.32 11.80
C ALA A 526 -29.46 -35.04 11.32
N LYS A 527 -29.72 -34.94 10.02
CA LYS A 527 -30.32 -33.78 9.35
C LYS A 527 -31.77 -34.05 8.97
N VAL A 528 -32.49 -32.99 8.59
CA VAL A 528 -33.88 -33.05 8.12
C VAL A 528 -34.16 -34.22 7.17
N GLY A 529 -35.25 -34.94 7.41
CA GLY A 529 -35.70 -36.11 6.64
C GLY A 529 -35.03 -37.43 7.02
N MET A 530 -33.93 -37.42 7.79
CA MET A 530 -33.31 -38.67 8.26
C MET A 530 -34.19 -39.33 9.32
N GLN A 531 -34.40 -40.64 9.16
CA GLN A 531 -35.01 -41.51 10.16
C GLN A 531 -33.91 -42.37 10.79
N VAL A 532 -33.65 -42.17 12.08
CA VAL A 532 -32.48 -42.74 12.79
C VAL A 532 -32.87 -43.27 14.16
N PRO A 533 -32.31 -44.40 14.61
CA PRO A 533 -32.36 -44.80 16.02
C PRO A 533 -31.55 -43.83 16.88
N VAL A 534 -32.15 -43.34 17.96
CA VAL A 534 -31.53 -42.42 18.92
C VAL A 534 -31.63 -42.96 20.33
N SER A 535 -30.51 -42.95 21.04
CA SER A 535 -30.46 -43.20 22.48
C SER A 535 -30.55 -41.86 23.22
N ILE A 536 -31.53 -41.72 24.12
CA ILE A 536 -31.79 -40.52 24.91
C ILE A 536 -31.60 -40.87 26.39
N ASP A 537 -30.73 -40.12 27.06
CA ASP A 537 -30.39 -40.32 28.48
C ASP A 537 -30.96 -39.17 29.32
N GLY A 538 -31.49 -39.46 30.50
CA GLY A 538 -32.15 -38.47 31.36
C GLY A 538 -33.54 -38.90 31.84
N ASN A 539 -34.46 -37.93 31.89
CA ASN A 539 -35.80 -38.07 32.51
C ASN A 539 -36.85 -38.73 31.58
N ILE A 540 -36.49 -39.04 30.34
CA ILE A 540 -37.40 -39.60 29.35
C ILE A 540 -37.80 -41.04 29.69
N VAL A 541 -39.09 -41.31 29.59
CA VAL A 541 -39.71 -42.63 29.72
C VAL A 541 -40.72 -42.78 28.58
N LEU A 542 -40.30 -43.50 27.53
CA LEU A 542 -41.13 -43.72 26.35
C LEU A 542 -42.38 -44.51 26.71
N GLY A 543 -43.53 -44.06 26.19
CA GLY A 543 -44.86 -44.54 26.55
C GLY A 543 -45.51 -43.79 27.72
N ARG A 544 -44.75 -42.94 28.45
CA ARG A 544 -45.27 -42.17 29.59
C ARG A 544 -45.21 -40.67 29.36
N ASN A 545 -44.01 -40.08 29.38
CA ASN A 545 -43.80 -38.63 29.21
C ASN A 545 -43.28 -38.24 27.81
N ALA A 546 -43.07 -39.23 26.95
CA ALA A 546 -42.94 -39.10 25.51
C ALA A 546 -43.55 -40.34 24.87
N LYS A 547 -44.39 -40.18 23.85
CA LYS A 547 -45.14 -41.24 23.15
C LYS A 547 -44.82 -41.24 21.67
N GLU A 548 -45.26 -42.28 20.98
CA GLU A 548 -45.19 -42.33 19.53
C GLU A 548 -45.96 -41.18 18.90
N ASN A 549 -45.42 -40.62 17.83
CA ASN A 549 -45.86 -39.39 17.17
C ASN A 549 -45.66 -38.08 17.92
N ASP A 550 -45.16 -38.09 19.17
CA ASP A 550 -44.81 -36.85 19.85
C ASP A 550 -43.64 -36.15 19.14
N ILE A 551 -43.70 -34.82 19.11
CA ILE A 551 -42.64 -33.95 18.62
C ILE A 551 -41.80 -33.50 19.81
N LEU A 552 -40.50 -33.71 19.71
CA LEU A 552 -39.50 -33.22 20.67
C LEU A 552 -38.68 -32.10 20.01
N TYR A 553 -38.29 -31.14 20.83
CA TYR A 553 -37.50 -29.98 20.41
C TYR A 553 -36.12 -30.06 21.06
N VAL A 554 -35.08 -29.67 20.32
CA VAL A 554 -33.79 -29.38 20.95
C VAL A 554 -33.92 -28.10 21.76
N GLU A 555 -33.61 -28.18 23.06
CA GLU A 555 -33.68 -27.03 23.97
C GLU A 555 -32.48 -26.11 23.76
N VAL A 556 -32.66 -25.05 22.97
CA VAL A 556 -31.63 -24.02 22.76
C VAL A 556 -31.69 -23.00 23.91
N PRO A 557 -30.62 -22.80 24.70
CA PRO A 557 -30.61 -21.77 25.75
C PRO A 557 -30.93 -20.38 25.21
N GLU A 558 -31.66 -19.54 25.96
CA GLU A 558 -32.09 -18.21 25.49
C GLU A 558 -30.93 -17.33 24.96
N PRO A 559 -29.75 -17.25 25.62
CA PRO A 559 -28.63 -16.46 25.09
C PRO A 559 -28.12 -16.98 23.75
N GLU A 560 -28.13 -18.30 23.54
CA GLU A 560 -27.72 -18.92 22.28
C GLU A 560 -28.78 -18.72 21.20
N ALA A 561 -30.07 -18.83 21.54
CA ALA A 561 -31.16 -18.54 20.63
C ALA A 561 -31.10 -17.09 20.13
N ARG A 562 -30.82 -16.13 21.03
CA ARG A 562 -30.62 -14.71 20.66
C ARG A 562 -29.43 -14.55 19.71
N LYS A 563 -28.28 -15.15 20.00
CA LYS A 563 -27.12 -15.13 19.10
C LYS A 563 -27.45 -15.73 17.73
N LEU A 564 -28.09 -16.90 17.70
CA LEU A 564 -28.51 -17.55 16.45
C LEU A 564 -29.51 -16.70 15.65
N HIS A 565 -30.40 -15.97 16.33
CA HIS A 565 -31.41 -15.14 15.67
C HIS A 565 -30.88 -13.81 15.15
N HIS A 566 -29.97 -13.16 15.88
CA HIS A 566 -29.49 -11.81 15.53
C HIS A 566 -28.14 -11.81 14.80
N GLU A 567 -27.22 -12.69 15.19
CA GLU A 567 -25.83 -12.65 14.71
C GLU A 567 -25.57 -13.72 13.64
N PHE A 568 -26.15 -14.92 13.79
CA PHE A 568 -25.85 -16.08 12.93
C PHE A 568 -27.01 -16.55 12.06
N ARG A 569 -28.07 -15.75 11.93
CA ARG A 569 -29.30 -16.17 11.23
C ARG A 569 -29.06 -16.49 9.76
N ASP A 570 -28.16 -15.77 9.10
CA ASP A 570 -27.86 -15.99 7.68
C ASP A 570 -27.03 -17.25 7.43
N GLU A 571 -26.28 -17.70 8.43
CA GLU A 571 -25.45 -18.90 8.37
C GLU A 571 -26.19 -20.21 8.68
N LEU A 572 -27.43 -20.10 9.16
CA LEU A 572 -28.29 -21.27 9.36
C LEU A 572 -28.87 -21.76 8.03
N ARG A 573 -28.96 -23.07 7.86
CA ARG A 573 -29.70 -23.64 6.72
C ARG A 573 -31.19 -23.32 6.84
N GLY A 574 -31.92 -23.38 5.72
CA GLY A 574 -33.37 -23.10 5.71
C GLY A 574 -34.16 -23.92 6.74
N ASP A 575 -33.83 -25.20 6.90
CA ASP A 575 -34.44 -26.09 7.89
C ASP A 575 -34.06 -25.73 9.34
N GLU A 576 -32.85 -25.23 9.57
CA GLU A 576 -32.39 -24.79 10.89
C GLU A 576 -33.04 -23.45 11.29
N LYS A 577 -33.22 -22.53 10.34
CA LYS A 577 -33.96 -21.26 10.57
C LYS A 577 -35.41 -21.53 10.96
N GLU A 578 -36.05 -22.49 10.27
CA GLU A 578 -37.42 -22.91 10.57
C GLU A 578 -37.51 -23.56 11.96
N ALA A 579 -36.57 -24.47 12.28
CA ALA A 579 -36.49 -25.08 13.60
C ALA A 579 -36.32 -24.03 14.71
N LEU A 580 -35.43 -23.05 14.52
CA LEU A 580 -35.21 -21.96 15.47
C LEU A 580 -36.47 -21.12 15.67
N SER A 581 -37.13 -20.73 14.57
CA SER A 581 -38.31 -19.86 14.62
C SER A 581 -39.46 -20.55 15.37
N ARG A 582 -39.74 -21.82 15.05
CA ARG A 582 -40.76 -22.62 15.75
C ARG A 582 -40.42 -22.84 17.22
N TYR A 583 -39.14 -23.08 17.52
CA TYR A 583 -38.69 -23.22 18.90
C TYR A 583 -38.86 -21.93 19.70
N MET A 584 -38.51 -20.78 19.13
CA MET A 584 -38.72 -19.46 19.75
C MET A 584 -40.20 -19.16 19.97
N GLU A 585 -41.06 -19.38 18.97
CA GLU A 585 -42.52 -19.22 19.12
C GLU A 585 -43.09 -20.10 20.24
N LEU A 586 -42.64 -21.36 20.31
CA LEU A 586 -43.03 -22.28 21.38
C LEU A 586 -42.60 -21.75 22.75
N LYS A 587 -41.35 -21.30 22.89
CA LYS A 587 -40.83 -20.76 24.16
C LYS A 587 -41.50 -19.45 24.55
N GLN A 588 -41.80 -18.55 23.62
CA GLN A 588 -42.56 -17.34 23.88
C GLN A 588 -43.94 -17.65 24.45
N LYS A 589 -44.61 -18.69 23.93
CA LYS A 589 -45.91 -19.18 24.43
C LYS A 589 -45.79 -19.82 25.82
N ILE A 590 -44.78 -20.68 26.04
CA ILE A 590 -44.58 -21.38 27.32
C ILE A 590 -44.21 -20.39 28.45
N GLU A 591 -43.30 -19.46 28.17
CA GLU A 591 -42.80 -18.48 29.16
C GLU A 591 -43.71 -17.25 29.29
N ASN A 592 -44.75 -17.15 28.45
CA ASN A 592 -45.60 -15.96 28.33
C ASN A 592 -44.77 -14.67 28.16
N ASN A 593 -43.70 -14.74 27.38
CA ASN A 593 -42.77 -13.65 27.10
C ASN A 593 -42.58 -13.52 25.59
N ILE A 594 -43.23 -12.53 24.98
CA ILE A 594 -43.13 -12.30 23.53
C ILE A 594 -41.72 -11.94 23.05
N PHE A 595 -40.82 -11.49 23.93
CA PHE A 595 -39.45 -11.09 23.57
C PHE A 595 -38.43 -12.23 23.79
N TRP A 596 -38.88 -13.44 24.12
CA TRP A 596 -37.96 -14.55 24.37
C TRP A 596 -37.18 -14.90 23.10
N GLY A 597 -35.84 -14.88 23.20
CA GLY A 597 -34.91 -15.17 22.10
C GLY A 597 -34.76 -14.07 21.05
N MET A 598 -35.45 -12.93 21.20
CA MET A 598 -35.30 -11.71 20.38
C MET A 598 -34.41 -10.65 21.05
#